data_AF-A0A016WVC8-F1
#
_entry.id   AF-A0A016WVC8-F1
#
_cell.length_a   1.000
_cell.length_b   1.000
_cell.length_c   1.000
_cell.angle_alpha   90.00
_cell.angle_beta   90.00
_cell.angle_gamma   90.00
#
_symmetry.space_group_name_H-M   'P 1'
#
loop_
_entity.id
_entity.type
_entity.pdbx_description
1 polymer ?
#
loop_
_entity_poly.entity_id
_entity_poly.type
_entity_poly.pdbx_seq_one_letter_code
_entity_poly.pdbx_strand_id
1 'polypeptide(L)'
;MQSILVIQILLQWAIITAKDAFRVYWNVPSASCKELGIDIPLSDFGIIHNKGQEFFGNKVVIFYENRFGLCPYYKDYDPSKPINGGLPQVYKFSLSASSFEGIYTKVSSN
;
A
#
# COMPACT_ATOMS: atom_id res chain seq x y z
N MET A 1 40.71 -14.38 -22.63
CA MET A 1 40.40 -13.81 -21.30
C MET A 1 39.45 -12.61 -21.38
N GLN A 2 39.72 -11.61 -22.22
CA GLN A 2 38.91 -10.39 -22.32
C GLN A 2 37.45 -10.64 -22.73
N SER A 3 37.19 -11.54 -23.68
CA SER A 3 35.84 -11.86 -24.17
C SER A 3 34.95 -12.57 -23.14
N ILE A 4 35.54 -13.40 -22.27
CA ILE A 4 34.81 -14.11 -21.19
C ILE A 4 34.37 -13.10 -20.13
N LEU A 5 35.23 -12.14 -19.80
CA LEU A 5 34.93 -11.07 -18.85
C LEU A 5 33.77 -10.19 -19.33
N VAL A 6 33.76 -9.86 -20.63
CA VAL A 6 32.66 -9.09 -21.25
C VAL A 6 31.35 -9.87 -21.19
N ILE A 7 31.34 -11.17 -21.50
CA ILE A 7 30.14 -12.00 -21.42
C ILE A 7 29.62 -12.11 -19.99
N GLN A 8 30.50 -12.27 -19.00
CA GLN A 8 30.14 -12.27 -17.57
C GLN A 8 29.51 -10.94 -17.14
N ILE A 9 30.10 -9.82 -17.56
CA ILE A 9 29.56 -8.49 -17.29
C ILE A 9 28.19 -8.32 -17.95
N LEU A 10 28.04 -8.68 -19.23
CA LEU A 10 26.77 -8.60 -19.95
C LEU A 10 25.68 -9.49 -19.33
N LEU A 11 26.04 -10.70 -18.89
CA LEU A 11 25.13 -11.59 -18.16
C LEU A 11 24.70 -10.98 -16.83
N GLN A 12 25.62 -10.41 -16.06
CA GLN A 12 25.31 -9.74 -14.80
C GLN A 12 24.34 -8.57 -15.01
N TRP A 13 24.58 -7.74 -16.04
CA TRP A 13 23.72 -6.62 -16.40
C TRP A 13 22.34 -7.06 -16.87
N ALA A 14 22.26 -8.11 -17.69
CA ALA A 14 20.98 -8.66 -18.16
C ALA A 14 20.12 -9.24 -17.03
N ILE A 15 20.75 -9.84 -16.02
CA ILE A 15 20.06 -10.35 -14.83
C ILE A 15 19.52 -9.20 -13.96
N ILE A 16 20.27 -8.11 -13.84
CA ILE A 16 19.86 -6.92 -13.07
C ILE A 16 18.66 -6.23 -13.75
N THR A 17 18.69 -6.03 -15.07
CA THR A 17 17.59 -5.38 -15.80
C THR A 17 16.28 -6.17 -15.75
N ALA A 18 16.34 -7.50 -15.71
CA ALA A 18 15.15 -8.34 -15.60
C ALA A 18 14.43 -8.19 -14.25
N LYS A 19 15.15 -7.94 -13.14
CA LYS A 19 14.56 -7.78 -11.80
C LYS A 19 13.81 -6.46 -11.58
N ASP A 20 14.15 -5.42 -12.33
CA ASP A 20 13.54 -4.09 -12.19
C ASP A 20 12.38 -3.84 -13.17
N ALA A 21 12.07 -4.78 -14.06
CA ALA A 21 11.10 -4.59 -15.12
C ALA A 21 9.63 -4.55 -14.62
N PHE A 22 9.31 -5.24 -13.52
CA PHE A 22 7.96 -5.27 -12.94
C PHE A 22 7.98 -5.47 -11.43
N ARG A 23 7.48 -4.49 -10.67
CA ARG A 23 7.43 -4.53 -9.20
C ARG A 23 6.08 -5.07 -8.73
N VAL A 24 6.11 -6.10 -7.90
CA VAL A 24 4.93 -6.69 -7.26
C VAL A 24 4.89 -6.28 -5.81
N TYR A 25 3.76 -5.77 -5.34
CA TYR A 25 3.55 -5.36 -3.95
C TYR A 25 2.55 -6.27 -3.24
N TRP A 26 2.84 -6.61 -1.99
CA TRP A 26 1.98 -7.41 -1.14
C TRP A 26 1.11 -6.52 -0.25
N ASN A 27 -0.18 -6.40 -0.60
CA ASN A 27 -1.17 -5.66 0.17
C ASN A 27 -2.26 -6.59 0.73
N VAL A 28 -1.86 -7.73 1.28
CA VAL A 28 -2.74 -8.69 1.95
C VAL A 28 -2.51 -8.59 3.47
N PRO A 29 -3.57 -8.60 4.31
CA PRO A 29 -3.44 -8.47 5.76
C PRO A 29 -2.94 -9.78 6.42
N SER A 30 -1.75 -10.25 6.03
CA SER A 30 -1.21 -11.55 6.42
C SER A 30 -0.33 -11.52 7.69
N ALA A 31 -0.22 -10.38 8.38
CA ALA A 31 0.52 -10.30 9.65
C ALA A 31 0.04 -11.34 10.69
N SER A 32 -1.26 -11.60 10.76
CA SER A 32 -1.86 -12.60 11.67
C SER A 32 -1.48 -14.03 11.32
N CYS A 33 -1.10 -14.32 10.07
CA CYS A 33 -0.64 -15.66 9.67
C CYS A 33 0.61 -16.08 10.46
N LYS A 34 1.48 -15.12 10.77
CA LYS A 34 2.68 -15.37 11.58
C LYS A 34 2.34 -15.81 13.00
N GLU A 35 1.29 -15.26 13.60
CA GLU A 35 0.79 -15.67 14.93
C GLU A 35 0.25 -17.11 14.91
N LEU A 36 -0.24 -17.56 13.75
CA LEU A 36 -0.69 -18.93 13.51
C LEU A 36 0.45 -19.88 13.11
N GLY A 37 1.71 -19.43 13.11
CA GLY A 37 2.87 -20.22 12.68
C GLY A 37 2.94 -20.48 11.18
N ILE A 38 2.16 -19.74 10.36
CA ILE A 38 2.18 -19.84 8.90
C ILE A 38 3.17 -18.80 8.38
N ASP A 39 4.26 -19.28 7.77
CA ASP A 39 5.23 -18.42 7.09
C ASP A 39 4.89 -18.30 5.60
N ILE A 40 4.93 -17.07 5.09
CA ILE A 40 4.67 -16.77 3.68
C ILE A 40 5.98 -16.21 3.10
N PRO A 41 6.68 -16.96 2.22
CA PRO A 41 8.04 -16.64 1.80
C PRO A 41 8.07 -15.57 0.68
N LEU A 42 7.57 -14.38 0.96
CA LEU A 42 7.44 -13.29 -0.02
C LEU A 42 8.80 -12.85 -0.61
N SER A 43 9.86 -12.85 0.20
CA SER A 43 11.22 -12.50 -0.20
C SER A 43 11.77 -13.41 -1.29
N ASP A 44 11.46 -14.72 -1.23
CA ASP A 44 11.97 -15.73 -2.17
C ASP A 44 11.45 -15.48 -3.60
N PHE A 45 10.30 -14.83 -3.72
CA PHE A 45 9.67 -14.46 -4.99
C PHE A 45 9.94 -13.01 -5.41
N GLY A 46 10.76 -12.27 -4.66
CA GLY A 46 11.03 -10.86 -4.94
C GLY A 46 9.80 -9.95 -4.79
N ILE A 47 8.80 -10.35 -4.00
CA ILE A 47 7.61 -9.55 -3.75
C ILE A 47 7.93 -8.49 -2.71
N ILE A 48 7.64 -7.23 -3.01
CA ILE A 48 7.85 -6.10 -2.10
C ILE A 48 6.73 -6.11 -1.05
N HIS A 49 7.09 -6.11 0.23
CA HIS A 49 6.11 -6.16 1.32
C HIS A 49 6.54 -5.27 2.50
N ASN A 50 5.58 -4.85 3.32
CA ASN A 50 5.87 -4.15 4.57
C ASN A 50 6.65 -5.04 5.54
N LYS A 51 7.38 -4.42 6.46
CA LYS A 51 8.06 -5.14 7.55
C LYS A 51 7.04 -5.96 8.34
N GLY A 52 7.37 -7.21 8.65
CA GLY A 52 6.46 -8.11 9.39
C GLY A 52 5.15 -8.45 8.67
N GLN A 53 5.03 -8.14 7.37
CA GLN A 53 3.79 -8.26 6.61
C GLN A 53 2.64 -7.41 7.19
N GLU A 54 2.99 -6.30 7.85
CA GLU A 54 2.02 -5.34 8.36
C GLU A 54 1.14 -4.76 7.24
N PHE A 55 -0.14 -4.57 7.52
CA PHE A 55 -1.10 -4.05 6.53
C PHE A 55 -0.92 -2.54 6.26
N PHE A 56 -0.30 -1.81 7.19
CA PHE A 56 0.07 -0.41 7.04
C PHE A 56 1.59 -0.28 7.17
N GLY A 57 2.28 0.20 6.15
CA GLY A 57 3.72 0.37 6.25
C GLY A 57 4.31 1.20 5.11
N ASN A 58 5.63 1.32 5.13
CA ASN A 58 6.37 2.19 4.22
C ASN A 58 6.52 1.68 2.78
N LYS A 59 6.12 0.44 2.48
CA LYS A 59 6.14 -0.10 1.12
C LYS A 59 4.80 0.05 0.41
N VAL A 60 3.71 -0.24 1.12
CA VAL A 60 2.34 -0.12 0.60
C VAL A 60 1.37 0.13 1.75
N VAL A 61 0.35 0.95 1.48
CA VAL A 61 -0.76 1.21 2.40
C VAL A 61 -2.04 1.42 1.60
N ILE A 62 -3.16 0.93 2.12
CA ILE A 62 -4.49 1.20 1.59
C ILE A 62 -5.36 1.87 2.65
N PHE A 63 -6.15 2.86 2.23
CA PHE A 63 -7.13 3.52 3.08
C PHE A 63 -8.53 3.18 2.60
N TYR A 64 -9.28 2.49 3.45
CA TYR A 64 -10.71 2.29 3.23
C TYR A 64 -11.48 3.56 3.59
N GLU A 65 -12.66 3.74 2.99
CA GLU A 65 -13.53 4.91 3.16
C GLU A 65 -13.78 5.29 4.62
N ASN A 66 -13.91 4.29 5.51
CA ASN A 66 -14.15 4.49 6.94
C ASN A 66 -12.90 4.86 7.74
N ARG A 67 -11.73 4.81 7.11
CA ARG A 67 -10.44 5.22 7.67
C ARG A 67 -9.83 6.42 6.95
N PHE A 68 -10.36 6.78 5.78
CA PHE A 68 -9.92 7.90 4.95
C PHE A 68 -10.75 9.16 5.24
N GLY A 69 -10.75 9.55 6.50
CA GLY A 69 -11.40 10.74 7.01
C GLY A 69 -12.92 10.74 6.84
N LEU A 70 -13.50 11.94 6.72
CA LEU A 70 -14.94 12.14 6.68
C LEU A 70 -15.43 12.29 5.23
N CYS A 71 -15.30 11.22 4.45
CA CYS A 71 -15.85 11.19 3.09
C CYS A 71 -17.39 11.31 3.12
N PRO A 72 -17.99 12.18 2.28
CA PRO A 72 -19.44 12.26 2.13
C PRO A 72 -19.97 11.13 1.26
N TYR A 73 -21.03 10.48 1.71
CA TYR A 73 -21.73 9.43 0.98
C TYR A 73 -23.16 9.28 1.48
N TYR A 74 -24.00 8.56 0.73
CA TYR A 74 -25.35 8.20 1.16
C TYR A 74 -25.37 6.77 1.69
N LYS A 75 -25.75 6.61 2.96
CA LYS A 75 -25.83 5.30 3.58
C LYS A 75 -26.88 4.46 2.86
N ASP A 76 -26.53 3.21 2.55
CA ASP A 76 -27.41 2.28 1.83
C ASP A 76 -27.91 2.80 0.47
N TYR A 77 -27.15 3.73 -0.14
CA TYR A 77 -27.52 4.43 -1.38
C TYR A 77 -28.83 5.23 -1.29
N ASP A 78 -29.24 5.64 -0.09
CA ASP A 78 -30.48 6.36 0.20
C ASP A 78 -30.24 7.88 0.31
N PRO A 79 -30.77 8.72 -0.62
CA PRO A 79 -30.62 10.17 -0.59
C PRO A 79 -31.12 10.85 0.70
N SER A 80 -32.00 10.19 1.46
CA SER A 80 -32.51 10.69 2.74
C SER A 80 -31.53 10.47 3.91
N LYS A 81 -30.45 9.71 3.71
CA LYS A 81 -29.45 9.36 4.74
C LYS A 81 -28.05 9.86 4.39
N PRO A 82 -27.83 11.18 4.31
CA PRO A 82 -26.51 11.73 4.01
C PRO A 82 -25.55 11.55 5.20
N ILE A 83 -24.41 10.90 4.95
CA ILE A 83 -23.25 10.91 5.84
C ILE A 83 -22.32 12.03 5.38
N ASN A 84 -21.86 12.87 6.33
CA ASN A 84 -21.04 14.05 6.06
C ASN A 84 -21.62 14.99 4.97
N GLY A 85 -22.95 15.10 4.88
CA GLY A 85 -23.63 15.93 3.89
C GLY A 85 -23.87 15.24 2.53
N GLY A 86 -23.48 13.97 2.37
CA GLY A 86 -23.82 13.11 1.23
C GLY A 86 -23.07 13.41 -0.07
N LEU A 87 -22.78 14.69 -0.33
CA LEU A 87 -22.14 15.17 -1.54
C LEU A 87 -20.89 16.02 -1.24
N PRO A 88 -19.83 15.95 -2.07
CA PRO A 88 -18.61 16.72 -1.89
C PRO A 88 -18.83 18.24 -1.79
N GLN A 89 -19.75 18.81 -2.57
CA GLN A 89 -20.01 20.26 -2.59
C GLN A 89 -20.76 20.77 -1.36
N VAL A 90 -21.40 19.88 -0.59
CA VAL A 90 -22.12 20.24 0.65
C VAL A 90 -21.18 20.13 1.85
N TYR A 91 -20.13 19.32 1.74
CA TYR A 91 -19.22 19.03 2.82
C TYR A 91 -18.24 20.18 3.11
N LYS A 92 -17.96 20.43 4.39
CA LYS A 92 -17.04 21.49 4.81
C LYS A 92 -15.59 21.02 4.70
N PHE A 93 -14.83 21.62 3.79
CA PHE A 93 -13.44 21.27 3.50
C PHE A 93 -12.52 21.29 4.74
N SER A 94 -12.70 22.22 5.67
CA SER A 94 -11.85 22.33 6.88
C SER A 94 -11.91 21.10 7.80
N LEU A 95 -13.05 20.41 7.87
CA LEU A 95 -13.18 19.15 8.62
C LEU A 95 -12.53 17.97 7.88
N SER A 96 -12.49 18.02 6.54
CA SER A 96 -11.76 17.05 5.73
C SER A 96 -10.27 17.11 5.98
N ALA A 97 -9.71 18.34 5.97
CA ALA A 97 -8.28 18.57 6.05
C ALA A 97 -7.69 18.09 7.40
N SER A 98 -8.36 18.38 8.52
CA SER A 98 -7.91 17.92 9.83
C SER A 98 -7.93 16.39 9.96
N SER A 99 -8.93 15.74 9.35
CA SER A 99 -9.03 14.28 9.34
C SER A 99 -7.94 13.63 8.48
N PHE A 100 -7.61 14.23 7.33
CA PHE A 100 -6.51 13.79 6.48
C PHE A 100 -5.15 13.91 7.14
N GLU A 101 -4.89 15.02 7.83
CA GLU A 101 -3.64 15.22 8.57
C GLU A 101 -3.43 14.14 9.64
N GLY A 102 -4.49 13.74 10.35
CA GLY A 102 -4.45 12.64 11.32
C GLY A 102 -4.08 11.27 10.71
N ILE A 103 -4.46 11.04 9.45
CA ILE A 103 -4.16 9.80 8.73
C ILE A 103 -2.74 9.84 8.16
N TYR A 104 -2.37 10.96 7.57
CA TYR A 104 -1.03 11.17 7.03
C TYR A 104 0.04 11.02 8.12
N THR A 105 -0.17 11.63 9.28
CA THR A 105 0.74 11.50 10.44
C THR A 105 0.89 10.05 10.90
N LYS A 106 -0.21 9.27 10.95
CA LYS A 106 -0.18 7.85 11.32
C LYS A 106 0.59 6.98 10.34
N VAL A 107 0.60 7.33 9.05
CA VAL A 107 1.38 6.62 8.01
C VAL A 107 2.82 7.08 8.00
N SER A 108 3.08 8.38 8.22
CA SER A 108 4.43 8.94 8.29
C SER A 108 5.21 8.53 9.53
N SER A 109 4.55 8.02 10.58
CA SER A 109 5.20 7.55 11.80
C SER A 109 5.68 6.09 11.76
N ASN A 110 5.39 5.35 10.69
CA ASN A 110 5.84 3.97 10.45
C ASN A 110 7.08 3.93 9.55
#